data_AF-A0AAJ0ZPJ1-F1
#
_entry.id   AF-A0AAJ0ZPJ1-F1
#
_cell.length_a   1.000
_cell.length_b   1.000
_cell.length_c   1.000
_cell.angle_alpha   90.00
_cell.angle_beta   90.00
_cell.angle_gamma   90.00
#
_symmetry.space_group_name_H-M   'P 1'
#
loop_
_entity.id
_entity.type
_entity.pdbx_description
1 polymer ?
#
loop_
_entity_poly.entity_id
_entity_poly.type
_entity_poly.pdbx_seq_one_letter_code
_entity_poly.pdbx_strand_id
1 'polypeptide(L)'
;MTKQVLYCLASGVVIEWQDTEVLAYAATAEGNSVLQVTAEQWKQKDALHFVLDGELTRVDGPPPSAAHYWDGSQWSLDASKAAAIAEQEAEQLCRRVDAEADAARQMLGGDPLRAMEYAQAASDAQAFKEAGYPKKAVPLVVSAWVVKGRTAKAAADQILDKAAEFNSKLLALRTLRLQAKERIRAQASKGKQEAAKDACEAAIEAIRKVAGN
;
A
#
# COMPACT_ATOMS: atom_id res chain seq x y z
N MET A 1 17.79 -31.11 -34.35
CA MET A 1 16.47 -30.58 -33.94
C MET A 1 16.58 -29.08 -33.98
N THR A 2 15.70 -28.44 -34.75
CA THR A 2 15.89 -27.05 -35.24
C THR A 2 14.69 -26.17 -34.90
N LYS A 3 13.78 -26.70 -34.07
CA LYS A 3 12.55 -26.07 -33.65
C LYS A 3 12.54 -25.97 -32.14
N GLN A 4 12.24 -24.78 -31.64
CA GLN A 4 12.21 -24.50 -30.21
C GLN A 4 11.11 -23.50 -29.87
N VAL A 5 10.80 -23.38 -28.60
CA VAL A 5 9.97 -22.30 -28.05
C VAL A 5 10.82 -21.40 -27.17
N LEU A 6 10.62 -20.09 -27.29
CA LEU A 6 11.06 -19.11 -26.31
C LEU A 6 9.95 -19.00 -25.25
N TYR A 7 10.31 -19.06 -23.97
CA TYR A 7 9.35 -18.99 -22.86
C TYR A 7 9.88 -18.16 -21.68
N CYS A 8 8.96 -17.65 -20.87
CA CYS A 8 9.26 -16.94 -19.63
C CYS A 8 9.53 -17.93 -18.49
N LEU A 9 10.68 -17.83 -17.82
CA LEU A 9 11.04 -18.72 -16.71
C LEU A 9 10.12 -18.58 -15.50
N ALA A 10 9.61 -17.37 -15.25
CA ALA A 10 8.79 -17.09 -14.09
C ALA A 10 7.35 -17.64 -14.21
N SER A 11 6.81 -17.71 -15.42
CA SER A 11 5.40 -18.07 -15.66
C SER A 11 5.20 -19.30 -16.54
N GLY A 12 6.25 -19.80 -17.19
CA GLY A 12 6.15 -20.87 -18.18
C GLY A 12 5.47 -20.46 -19.49
N VAL A 13 5.05 -19.21 -19.64
CA VAL A 13 4.33 -18.75 -20.85
C VAL A 13 5.24 -18.89 -22.08
N VAL A 14 4.75 -19.58 -23.11
CA VAL A 14 5.39 -19.60 -24.43
C VAL A 14 5.21 -18.22 -25.06
N ILE A 15 6.34 -17.56 -25.33
CA ILE A 15 6.41 -16.22 -25.92
C ILE A 15 6.41 -16.32 -27.43
N GLU A 16 7.21 -17.24 -27.98
CA GLU A 16 7.40 -17.37 -29.42
C GLU A 16 7.80 -18.80 -29.81
N TRP A 17 7.34 -19.25 -30.98
CA TRP A 17 7.80 -20.49 -31.64
C TRP A 17 8.86 -20.14 -32.68
N GLN A 18 10.02 -20.79 -32.58
CA GLN A 18 11.21 -20.42 -33.34
C GLN A 18 11.70 -21.57 -34.23
N ASP A 19 11.88 -21.28 -35.52
CA ASP A 19 12.44 -22.21 -36.50
C ASP A 19 13.85 -21.76 -36.90
N THR A 20 14.83 -22.33 -36.21
CA THR A 20 16.25 -21.95 -36.31
C THR A 20 16.91 -22.40 -37.62
N GLU A 21 16.22 -23.21 -38.45
CA GLU A 21 16.64 -23.47 -39.83
C GLU A 21 16.33 -22.30 -40.77
N VAL A 22 15.25 -21.57 -40.48
CA VAL A 22 14.72 -20.54 -41.38
C VAL A 22 15.22 -19.15 -40.98
N LEU A 23 15.36 -18.89 -39.68
CA LEU A 23 15.74 -17.58 -39.15
C LEU A 23 16.80 -17.70 -38.04
N ALA A 24 17.70 -16.72 -38.01
CA ALA A 24 18.59 -16.49 -36.88
C ALA A 24 17.85 -15.65 -35.83
N TYR A 25 17.75 -16.16 -34.60
CA TYR A 25 17.10 -15.46 -33.48
C TYR A 25 18.14 -14.79 -32.59
N ALA A 26 17.74 -13.70 -31.94
CA ALA A 26 18.58 -13.00 -30.97
C ALA A 26 18.85 -13.86 -29.72
N ALA A 27 19.88 -13.49 -28.97
CA ALA A 27 20.16 -14.11 -27.66
C ALA A 27 18.96 -13.91 -26.71
N THR A 28 18.72 -14.91 -25.86
CA THR A 28 17.64 -14.88 -24.87
C THR A 28 17.85 -13.76 -23.86
N ALA A 29 16.83 -12.93 -23.66
CA ALA A 29 16.83 -11.93 -22.60
C ALA A 29 16.83 -12.58 -21.21
N GLU A 30 17.30 -11.84 -20.20
CA GLU A 30 17.26 -12.26 -18.80
C GLU A 30 15.80 -12.59 -18.38
N GLY A 31 15.61 -13.72 -17.70
CA GLY A 31 14.29 -14.22 -17.31
C GLY A 31 13.56 -15.07 -18.36
N ASN A 32 14.13 -15.22 -19.57
CA ASN A 32 13.60 -16.10 -20.61
C ASN A 32 14.55 -17.28 -20.88
N SER A 33 14.00 -18.36 -21.42
CA SER A 33 14.78 -19.52 -21.86
C SER A 33 14.16 -20.14 -23.11
N VAL A 34 14.89 -21.06 -23.74
CA VAL A 34 14.43 -21.83 -24.89
C VAL A 34 14.25 -23.31 -24.53
N LEU A 35 13.24 -23.95 -25.11
CA LEU A 35 13.01 -25.39 -25.01
C LEU A 35 12.90 -25.99 -26.41
N GLN A 36 13.70 -27.03 -26.70
CA GLN A 36 13.61 -27.76 -27.96
C GLN A 36 12.29 -28.53 -28.03
N VAL A 37 11.64 -28.52 -29.20
CA VAL A 37 10.35 -29.19 -29.40
C VAL A 37 10.42 -30.21 -30.53
N THR A 38 9.59 -31.24 -30.44
CA THR A 38 9.48 -32.28 -31.47
C THR A 38 8.71 -31.80 -32.69
N ALA A 39 8.81 -32.55 -33.79
CA ALA A 39 8.03 -32.28 -34.99
C ALA A 39 6.52 -32.40 -34.73
N GLU A 40 6.13 -33.33 -33.85
CA GLU A 40 4.75 -33.54 -33.41
C GLU A 40 4.23 -32.36 -32.59
N GLN A 41 5.03 -31.86 -31.65
CA GLN A 41 4.69 -30.67 -30.86
C GLN A 41 4.56 -29.43 -31.75
N TRP A 42 5.48 -29.27 -32.73
CA TRP A 42 5.42 -28.16 -33.68
C TRP A 42 4.16 -28.15 -34.54
N LYS A 43 3.61 -29.32 -34.89
CA LYS A 43 2.33 -29.42 -35.62
C LYS A 43 1.15 -28.89 -34.80
N GLN A 44 1.28 -28.83 -33.48
CA GLN A 44 0.24 -28.36 -32.58
C GLN A 44 0.45 -26.91 -32.10
N LYS A 45 1.42 -26.17 -32.67
CA LYS A 45 1.82 -24.83 -32.19
C LYS A 45 0.70 -23.78 -32.06
N ASP A 46 -0.40 -23.98 -32.78
CA ASP A 46 -1.57 -23.08 -32.75
C ASP A 46 -2.44 -23.29 -31.49
N ALA A 47 -2.23 -24.38 -30.73
CA ALA A 47 -2.84 -24.57 -29.43
C ALA A 47 -2.06 -23.82 -28.33
N LEU A 48 -2.72 -23.55 -27.21
CA LEU A 48 -2.10 -22.90 -26.07
C LEU A 48 -1.15 -23.86 -25.35
N HIS A 49 0.09 -23.41 -25.14
CA HIS A 49 1.14 -24.17 -24.49
C HIS A 49 1.82 -23.35 -23.40
N PHE A 50 2.25 -24.07 -22.37
CA PHE A 50 3.14 -23.57 -21.32
C PHE A 50 4.32 -24.54 -21.18
N VAL A 51 5.47 -24.02 -20.76
CA VAL A 51 6.59 -24.82 -20.28
C VAL A 51 6.43 -24.97 -18.78
N LEU A 52 6.08 -26.18 -18.34
CA LEU A 52 5.81 -26.53 -16.95
C LEU A 52 6.77 -27.65 -16.56
N ASP A 53 7.48 -27.47 -15.44
CA ASP A 53 8.53 -28.39 -14.98
C ASP A 53 9.57 -28.76 -16.07
N GLY A 54 9.85 -27.80 -16.97
CA GLY A 54 10.78 -27.98 -18.08
C GLY A 54 10.20 -28.69 -19.31
N GLU A 55 8.92 -29.03 -19.30
CA GLU A 55 8.24 -29.74 -20.39
C GLU A 55 7.19 -28.85 -21.08
N LEU A 56 7.11 -28.97 -22.40
CA LEU A 56 6.07 -28.31 -23.17
C LEU A 56 4.72 -29.01 -22.95
N THR A 57 3.84 -28.35 -22.22
CA THR A 57 2.51 -28.85 -21.85
C THR A 57 1.43 -28.08 -22.60
N ARG A 58 0.55 -28.80 -23.28
CA ARG A 58 -0.66 -28.23 -23.87
C ARG A 58 -1.73 -28.06 -22.79
N VAL A 59 -2.38 -26.89 -22.78
CA VAL A 59 -3.45 -26.57 -21.83
C VAL A 59 -4.67 -26.03 -22.56
N ASP A 60 -5.86 -26.17 -21.96
CA ASP A 60 -7.13 -25.72 -22.57
C ASP A 60 -7.41 -24.22 -22.37
N GLY A 61 -6.70 -23.58 -21.45
CA GLY A 61 -6.82 -22.16 -21.16
C GLY A 61 -5.67 -21.67 -20.27
N PRO A 62 -5.52 -20.34 -20.08
CA PRO A 62 -4.53 -19.78 -19.18
C PRO A 62 -4.87 -20.10 -17.71
N PRO A 63 -3.88 -20.07 -16.80
CA PRO A 63 -4.15 -20.23 -15.37
C PRO A 63 -5.09 -19.12 -14.88
N PRO A 64 -6.14 -19.46 -14.09
CA PRO A 64 -7.07 -18.46 -13.58
C PRO A 64 -6.43 -17.41 -12.67
N SER A 65 -5.34 -17.78 -11.98
CA SER A 65 -4.53 -16.85 -11.19
C SER A 65 -3.12 -17.39 -10.98
N ALA A 66 -2.22 -16.55 -10.46
CA ALA A 66 -0.87 -16.96 -10.09
C ALA A 66 -0.82 -18.05 -9.01
N ALA A 67 -1.91 -18.29 -8.28
CA ALA A 67 -2.03 -19.36 -7.29
C ALA A 67 -2.37 -20.72 -7.90
N HIS A 68 -2.71 -20.79 -9.19
CA HIS A 68 -3.02 -22.05 -9.85
C HIS A 68 -1.76 -22.69 -10.43
N TYR A 69 -1.71 -24.01 -10.37
CA TYR A 69 -0.72 -24.85 -11.03
C TYR A 69 -1.45 -25.89 -11.89
N TRP A 70 -0.76 -26.44 -12.87
CA TRP A 70 -1.32 -27.49 -13.71
C TRP A 70 -1.11 -28.85 -13.02
N ASP A 71 -2.17 -29.64 -12.83
CA ASP A 71 -2.08 -30.96 -12.21
C ASP A 71 -1.85 -32.11 -13.21
N GLY A 72 -1.67 -31.78 -14.49
CA GLY A 72 -1.59 -32.72 -15.61
C GLY A 72 -2.87 -32.76 -16.44
N SER A 73 -4.00 -32.27 -15.91
CA SER A 73 -5.29 -32.30 -16.59
C SER A 73 -6.06 -30.97 -16.52
N GLN A 74 -5.93 -30.22 -15.44
CA GLN A 74 -6.62 -28.97 -15.21
C GLN A 74 -5.79 -28.03 -14.32
N TRP A 75 -6.22 -26.77 -14.28
CA TRP A 75 -5.68 -25.80 -13.33
C TRP A 75 -6.24 -26.07 -11.93
N SER A 76 -5.35 -26.49 -11.03
CA SER A 76 -5.64 -26.74 -9.63
C SER A 76 -5.09 -25.61 -8.76
N LEU A 77 -5.85 -25.22 -7.73
CA LEU A 77 -5.48 -24.14 -6.82
C LEU A 77 -4.47 -24.65 -5.77
N ASP A 78 -3.34 -23.98 -5.64
CA ASP A 78 -2.47 -24.13 -4.47
C ASP A 78 -3.00 -23.22 -3.36
N ALA A 79 -3.64 -23.82 -2.35
CA ALA A 79 -4.22 -23.11 -1.22
C ALA A 79 -3.19 -22.34 -0.38
N SER A 80 -1.96 -22.86 -0.27
CA SER A 80 -0.88 -22.21 0.48
C SER A 80 -0.38 -20.98 -0.27
N LYS A 81 -0.18 -21.12 -1.59
CA LYS A 81 0.20 -19.99 -2.46
C LYS A 81 -0.90 -18.93 -2.53
N ALA A 82 -2.16 -19.34 -2.62
CA ALA A 82 -3.30 -18.43 -2.59
C ALA A 82 -3.37 -17.64 -1.28
N ALA A 83 -3.17 -18.30 -0.13
CA ALA A 83 -3.13 -17.65 1.17
C ALA A 83 -1.96 -16.66 1.29
N ALA A 84 -0.77 -17.03 0.80
CA ALA A 84 0.40 -16.15 0.81
C ALA A 84 0.20 -14.89 -0.06
N ILE A 85 -0.39 -15.05 -1.25
CA ILE A 85 -0.73 -13.92 -2.14
C ILE A 85 -1.75 -13.00 -1.45
N ALA A 86 -2.80 -13.59 -0.86
CA ALA A 86 -3.83 -12.85 -0.12
C ALA A 86 -3.26 -12.06 1.06
N GLU A 87 -2.33 -12.64 1.81
CA GLU A 87 -1.65 -11.97 2.92
C GLU A 87 -0.77 -10.81 2.42
N GLN A 88 0.00 -11.03 1.36
CA GLN A 88 0.83 -10.00 0.75
C GLN A 88 -0.01 -8.82 0.24
N GLU A 89 -1.14 -9.09 -0.42
CA GLU A 89 -2.08 -8.05 -0.87
C GLU A 89 -2.63 -7.25 0.32
N ALA A 90 -3.03 -7.92 1.41
CA ALA A 90 -3.52 -7.27 2.62
C ALA A 90 -2.46 -6.36 3.26
N GLU A 91 -1.19 -6.79 3.26
CA GLU A 91 -0.08 -5.95 3.71
C GLU A 91 0.11 -4.72 2.84
N GLN A 92 0.04 -4.87 1.51
CA GLN A 92 0.15 -3.73 0.59
C GLN A 92 -0.96 -2.71 0.84
N LEU A 93 -2.21 -3.16 1.04
CA LEU A 93 -3.32 -2.29 1.42
C LEU A 93 -3.05 -1.58 2.76
N CYS A 94 -2.54 -2.29 3.77
CA CYS A 94 -2.15 -1.67 5.04
C CYS A 94 -1.07 -0.58 4.85
N ARG A 95 -0.07 -0.82 4.01
CA ARG A 95 0.99 0.16 3.70
C ARG A 95 0.42 1.39 2.99
N ARG A 96 -0.56 1.23 2.11
CA ARG A 96 -1.26 2.36 1.46
C ARG A 96 -1.96 3.24 2.50
N VAL A 97 -2.68 2.64 3.45
CA VAL A 97 -3.32 3.38 4.55
C VAL A 97 -2.29 4.07 5.45
N ASP A 98 -1.18 3.40 5.78
CA ASP A 98 -0.10 4.00 6.56
C ASP A 98 0.50 5.22 5.82
N ALA A 99 0.78 5.11 4.51
CA ALA A 99 1.30 6.20 3.70
C ALA A 99 0.36 7.41 3.62
N GLU A 100 -0.94 7.19 3.42
CA GLU A 100 -1.93 8.28 3.40
C GLU A 100 -2.04 8.95 4.78
N ALA A 101 -2.02 8.17 5.88
CA ALA A 101 -2.03 8.72 7.22
C ALA A 101 -0.75 9.53 7.53
N ASP A 102 0.40 9.13 6.97
CA ASP A 102 1.66 9.86 7.10
C ASP A 102 1.63 11.17 6.32
N ALA A 103 1.11 11.15 5.08
CA ALA A 103 0.89 12.36 4.28
C ALA A 103 -0.05 13.34 4.98
N ALA A 104 -1.17 12.84 5.54
CA ALA A 104 -2.10 13.64 6.32
C ALA A 104 -1.45 14.30 7.55
N ARG A 105 -0.57 13.57 8.26
CA ARG A 105 0.19 14.14 9.38
C ARG A 105 1.16 15.24 8.96
N GLN A 106 1.82 15.07 7.81
CA GLN A 106 2.71 16.09 7.26
C GLN A 106 1.93 17.36 6.88
N MET A 107 0.75 17.23 6.26
CA MET A 107 -0.08 18.38 5.93
C MET A 107 -0.60 19.13 7.17
N LEU A 108 -1.03 18.39 8.21
CA LEU A 108 -1.52 19.00 9.45
C LEU A 108 -0.40 19.67 10.25
N GLY A 109 0.74 19.00 10.39
CA GLY A 109 1.87 19.49 11.20
C GLY A 109 2.70 20.56 10.49
N GLY A 110 2.76 20.53 9.16
CA GLY A 110 3.59 21.42 8.36
C GLY A 110 5.07 21.27 8.72
N ASP A 111 5.72 22.41 8.96
CA ASP A 111 7.12 22.46 9.37
C ASP A 111 7.33 21.83 10.76
N PRO A 112 8.25 20.84 10.92
CA PRO A 112 8.46 20.17 12.19
C PRO A 112 8.94 21.08 13.33
N LEU A 113 9.77 22.10 13.03
CA LEU A 113 10.24 23.04 14.05
C LEU A 113 9.10 23.92 14.54
N ARG A 114 8.25 24.39 13.62
CA ARG A 114 7.03 25.13 13.96
C ARG A 114 6.04 24.29 14.78
N ALA A 115 5.91 23.00 14.49
CA ALA A 115 5.10 22.09 15.31
C ALA A 115 5.65 21.97 16.74
N MET A 116 6.97 21.92 16.92
CA MET A 116 7.62 21.93 18.24
C MET A 116 7.41 23.27 18.97
N GLU A 117 7.50 24.40 18.27
CA GLU A 117 7.19 25.73 18.83
C GLU A 117 5.75 25.80 19.36
N TYR A 118 4.78 25.28 18.59
CA TYR A 118 3.38 25.23 19.02
C TYR A 118 3.16 24.29 20.20
N ALA A 119 3.87 23.16 20.26
CA ALA A 119 3.81 22.27 21.41
C ALA A 119 4.36 22.95 22.69
N GLN A 120 5.48 23.67 22.59
CA GLN A 120 6.01 24.45 23.71
C GLN A 120 5.06 25.58 24.11
N ALA A 121 4.47 26.30 23.15
CA ALA A 121 3.47 27.33 23.41
C ALA A 121 2.26 26.80 24.19
N ALA A 122 1.78 25.60 23.83
CA ALA A 122 0.69 24.94 24.53
C ALA A 122 1.07 24.58 25.98
N SER A 123 2.29 24.08 26.19
CA SER A 123 2.81 23.78 27.54
C SER A 123 2.86 25.04 28.41
N ASP A 124 3.42 26.14 27.89
CA ASP A 124 3.53 27.41 28.63
C ASP A 124 2.15 28.03 28.92
N ALA A 125 1.22 27.96 27.95
CA ALA A 125 -0.14 28.43 28.13
C ALA A 125 -0.90 27.60 29.18
N GLN A 126 -0.66 26.29 29.24
CA GLN A 126 -1.26 25.39 30.23
C GLN A 126 -0.75 25.74 31.64
N ALA A 127 0.57 25.92 31.81
CA ALA A 127 1.15 26.35 33.09
C ALA A 127 0.61 27.72 33.54
N PHE A 128 0.46 28.67 32.61
CA PHE A 128 -0.13 29.98 32.90
C PHE A 128 -1.59 29.89 33.35
N LYS A 129 -2.38 29.01 32.72
CA LYS A 129 -3.76 28.71 33.10
C LYS A 129 -3.85 28.07 34.48
N GLU A 130 -3.01 27.07 34.76
CA GLU A 130 -2.95 26.38 36.05
C GLU A 130 -2.54 27.31 37.20
N ALA A 131 -1.67 28.29 36.93
CA ALA A 131 -1.33 29.36 37.87
C ALA A 131 -2.43 30.41 38.08
N GLY A 132 -3.60 30.27 37.44
CA GLY A 132 -4.72 31.20 37.56
C GLY A 132 -4.57 32.48 36.74
N TYR A 133 -3.78 32.47 35.67
CA TYR A 133 -3.53 33.60 34.76
C TYR A 133 -2.94 34.85 35.47
N PRO A 134 -1.77 34.74 36.14
CA PRO A 134 -1.17 35.83 36.90
C PRO A 134 -0.81 37.04 36.02
N LYS A 135 -1.41 38.21 36.30
CA LYS A 135 -1.21 39.45 35.50
C LYS A 135 0.25 39.93 35.43
N LYS A 136 1.07 39.62 36.45
CA LYS A 136 2.47 40.09 36.56
C LYS A 136 3.49 39.10 35.98
N ALA A 137 3.06 37.90 35.59
CA ALA A 137 3.94 36.81 35.15
C ALA A 137 3.32 36.12 33.93
N VAL A 138 3.09 36.89 32.87
CA VAL A 138 2.59 36.37 31.60
C VAL A 138 3.76 35.77 30.81
N PRO A 139 3.71 34.51 30.35
CA PRO A 139 4.76 33.93 29.52
C PRO A 139 4.97 34.73 28.22
N LEU A 140 6.21 34.78 27.74
CA LEU A 140 6.55 35.51 26.51
C LEU A 140 5.78 34.98 25.30
N VAL A 141 5.59 33.66 25.20
CA VAL A 141 4.84 33.06 24.09
C VAL A 141 3.35 33.44 24.08
N VAL A 142 2.74 33.54 25.27
CA VAL A 142 1.36 34.04 25.42
C VAL A 142 1.31 35.52 25.07
N SER A 143 2.31 36.29 25.51
CA SER A 143 2.42 37.73 25.22
C SER A 143 2.60 38.01 23.72
N ALA A 144 3.35 37.18 23.01
CA ALA A 144 3.53 37.28 21.56
C ALA A 144 2.22 37.06 20.77
N TRP A 145 1.25 36.34 21.35
CA TRP A 145 -0.09 36.14 20.79
C TRP A 145 -1.13 37.18 21.25
N VAL A 146 -0.74 38.11 22.12
CA VAL A 146 -1.57 39.26 22.48
C VAL A 146 -1.51 40.26 21.33
N VAL A 147 -2.54 40.21 20.49
CA VAL A 147 -2.80 41.21 19.45
C VAL A 147 -3.92 42.15 19.90
N LYS A 148 -3.94 43.38 19.35
CA LYS A 148 -4.82 44.51 19.72
C LYS A 148 -6.25 44.04 20.09
N GLY A 149 -6.61 44.13 21.37
CA GLY A 149 -7.93 43.76 21.91
C GLY A 149 -8.02 42.38 22.59
N ARG A 150 -6.97 41.55 22.54
CA ARG A 150 -6.94 40.23 23.20
C ARG A 150 -6.23 40.30 24.55
N THR A 151 -6.81 39.72 25.60
CA THR A 151 -6.15 39.61 26.92
C THR A 151 -5.16 38.43 26.92
N ALA A 152 -4.19 38.42 27.84
CA ALA A 152 -3.29 37.29 28.02
C ALA A 152 -4.05 35.98 28.31
N LYS A 153 -5.14 36.04 29.08
CA LYS A 153 -6.03 34.91 29.32
C LYS A 153 -6.63 34.39 28.01
N ALA A 154 -7.25 35.27 27.22
CA ALA A 154 -7.85 34.89 25.94
C ALA A 154 -6.81 34.37 24.93
N ALA A 155 -5.58 34.90 24.96
CA ALA A 155 -4.48 34.38 24.15
C ALA A 155 -4.08 32.96 24.58
N ALA A 156 -3.90 32.71 25.87
CA ALA A 156 -3.58 31.39 26.40
C ALA A 156 -4.68 30.36 26.09
N ASP A 157 -5.94 30.71 26.31
CA ASP A 157 -7.07 29.82 26.02
C ASP A 157 -7.13 29.46 24.53
N GLN A 158 -6.90 30.41 23.62
CA GLN A 158 -6.85 30.12 22.18
C GLN A 158 -5.65 29.27 21.75
N ILE A 159 -4.49 29.40 22.41
CA ILE A 159 -3.35 28.51 22.17
C ILE A 159 -3.76 27.07 22.53
N LEU A 160 -4.38 26.90 23.70
CA LEU A 160 -4.83 25.59 24.19
C LEU A 160 -5.92 24.98 23.31
N ASP A 161 -6.89 25.78 22.86
CA ASP A 161 -7.97 25.30 21.98
C ASP A 161 -7.39 24.80 20.65
N LYS A 162 -6.45 25.53 20.05
CA LYS A 162 -5.78 25.10 18.81
C LYS A 162 -4.93 23.85 19.01
N ALA A 163 -4.21 23.75 20.13
CA ALA A 163 -3.44 22.56 20.47
C ALA A 163 -4.35 21.34 20.66
N ALA A 164 -5.51 21.51 21.31
CA ALA A 164 -6.50 20.45 21.47
C ALA A 164 -7.10 20.01 20.13
N GLU A 165 -7.44 20.95 19.24
CA GLU A 165 -7.94 20.63 17.90
C GLU A 165 -6.89 19.83 17.09
N PHE A 166 -5.64 20.29 17.08
CA PHE A 166 -4.55 19.62 16.39
C PHE A 166 -4.33 18.20 16.91
N ASN A 167 -4.24 18.03 18.24
CA ASN A 167 -4.05 16.72 18.87
C ASN A 167 -5.24 15.78 18.61
N SER A 168 -6.46 16.31 18.59
CA SER A 168 -7.67 15.55 18.24
C SER A 168 -7.59 14.99 16.81
N LYS A 169 -7.15 15.82 15.84
CA LYS A 169 -6.95 15.35 14.45
C LYS A 169 -5.87 14.29 14.36
N LEU A 170 -4.73 14.45 15.03
CA LEU A 170 -3.67 13.44 15.04
C LEU A 170 -4.14 12.11 15.64
N LEU A 171 -4.93 12.16 16.72
CA LEU A 171 -5.52 10.98 17.32
C LEU A 171 -6.54 10.32 16.39
N ALA A 172 -7.39 11.10 15.71
CA ALA A 172 -8.33 10.59 14.71
C ALA A 172 -7.61 9.85 13.58
N LEU A 173 -6.53 10.42 13.03
CA LEU A 173 -5.70 9.76 12.02
C LEU A 173 -5.11 8.44 12.53
N ARG A 174 -4.61 8.41 13.77
CA ARG A 174 -4.08 7.18 14.37
C ARG A 174 -5.17 6.12 14.50
N THR A 175 -6.35 6.48 14.98
CA THR A 175 -7.48 5.57 15.17
C THR A 175 -7.95 4.98 13.85
N LEU A 176 -8.19 5.83 12.84
CA LEU A 176 -8.62 5.39 11.51
C LEU A 176 -7.63 4.40 10.90
N ARG A 177 -6.32 4.72 10.95
CA ARG A 177 -5.26 3.86 10.44
C ARG A 177 -5.23 2.49 11.12
N LEU A 178 -5.33 2.44 12.45
CA LEU A 178 -5.30 1.18 13.19
C LEU A 178 -6.55 0.32 12.92
N GLN A 179 -7.73 0.92 12.95
CA GLN A 179 -9.00 0.23 12.66
C GLN A 179 -9.05 -0.29 11.22
N ALA A 180 -8.56 0.49 10.25
CA ALA A 180 -8.48 0.07 8.86
C ALA A 180 -7.59 -1.16 8.69
N LYS A 181 -6.40 -1.17 9.30
CA LYS A 181 -5.47 -2.32 9.23
C LYS A 181 -6.07 -3.59 9.81
N GLU A 182 -6.78 -3.47 10.94
CA GLU A 182 -7.51 -4.59 11.53
C GLU A 182 -8.61 -5.10 10.59
N ARG A 183 -9.42 -4.19 10.02
CA ARG A 183 -10.51 -4.53 9.09
C ARG A 183 -9.99 -5.18 7.80
N ILE A 184 -8.93 -4.64 7.20
CA ILE A 184 -8.29 -5.18 5.99
C ILE A 184 -7.85 -6.62 6.22
N ARG A 185 -7.08 -6.86 7.30
CA ARG A 185 -6.58 -8.20 7.65
C ARG A 185 -7.72 -9.17 7.93
N ALA A 186 -8.76 -8.72 8.64
CA ALA A 186 -9.93 -9.55 8.94
C ALA A 186 -10.78 -9.92 7.70
N GLN A 187 -10.77 -9.10 6.64
CA GLN A 187 -11.44 -9.45 5.38
C GLN A 187 -10.57 -10.36 4.52
N ALA A 188 -9.26 -10.08 4.43
CA ALA A 188 -8.31 -10.91 3.71
C ALA A 188 -8.25 -12.35 4.27
N SER A 189 -8.25 -12.50 5.59
CA SER A 189 -8.28 -13.84 6.23
C SER A 189 -9.55 -14.64 5.96
N LYS A 190 -10.60 -13.99 5.46
CA LYS A 190 -11.87 -14.61 5.04
C LYS A 190 -11.93 -14.83 3.52
N GLY A 191 -10.84 -14.59 2.80
CA GLY A 191 -10.78 -14.64 1.34
C GLY A 191 -11.54 -13.51 0.64
N LYS A 192 -11.94 -12.46 1.37
CA LYS A 192 -12.75 -11.35 0.83
C LYS A 192 -11.86 -10.18 0.37
N GLN A 193 -11.10 -10.40 -0.70
CA GLN A 193 -10.12 -9.42 -1.17
C GLN A 193 -10.74 -8.09 -1.60
N GLU A 194 -11.87 -8.13 -2.32
CA GLU A 194 -12.58 -6.89 -2.69
C GLU A 194 -13.05 -6.10 -1.47
N ALA A 195 -13.59 -6.78 -0.44
CA ALA A 195 -13.97 -6.11 0.81
C ALA A 195 -12.77 -5.55 1.58
N ALA A 196 -11.58 -6.14 1.45
CA ALA A 196 -10.35 -5.60 1.99
C ALA A 196 -9.90 -4.33 1.24
N LYS A 197 -10.03 -4.31 -0.09
CA LYS A 197 -9.77 -3.12 -0.92
C LYS A 197 -10.75 -2.00 -0.58
N ASP A 198 -12.04 -2.28 -0.47
CA ASP A 198 -13.06 -1.30 -0.06
C ASP A 198 -12.77 -0.70 1.32
N ALA A 199 -12.32 -1.53 2.27
CA ALA A 199 -11.92 -1.05 3.59
C ALA A 199 -10.69 -0.12 3.54
N CYS A 200 -9.75 -0.38 2.62
CA CYS A 200 -8.61 0.49 2.38
C CYS A 200 -9.06 1.84 1.79
N GLU A 201 -9.88 1.84 0.73
CA GLU A 201 -10.35 3.07 0.09
C GLU A 201 -11.19 3.94 1.04
N ALA A 202 -12.11 3.33 1.79
CA ALA A 202 -12.92 4.04 2.78
C ALA A 202 -12.06 4.69 3.88
N ALA A 203 -10.98 4.01 4.30
CA ALA A 203 -10.05 4.56 5.28
C ALA A 203 -9.24 5.73 4.71
N ILE A 204 -8.77 5.63 3.47
CA ILE A 204 -8.07 6.70 2.76
C ILE A 204 -8.97 7.94 2.65
N GLU A 205 -10.23 7.77 2.25
CA GLU A 205 -11.19 8.87 2.16
C GLU A 205 -11.43 9.53 3.54
N ALA A 206 -11.60 8.74 4.60
CA ALA A 206 -11.77 9.25 5.94
C ALA A 206 -10.53 10.01 6.45
N ILE A 207 -9.32 9.52 6.14
CA ILE A 207 -8.05 10.17 6.48
C ILE A 207 -7.94 11.54 5.78
N ARG A 208 -8.27 11.62 4.49
CA ARG A 208 -8.25 12.88 3.73
C ARG A 208 -9.18 13.93 4.33
N LYS A 209 -10.40 13.53 4.69
CA LYS A 209 -11.38 14.40 5.36
C LYS A 209 -10.85 14.98 6.68
N VAL A 210 -10.15 14.19 7.49
CA VAL A 210 -9.55 14.68 8.75
C VAL A 210 -8.45 15.73 8.47
N ALA A 211 -7.70 15.54 7.39
CA ALA A 211 -6.64 16.46 6.99
C ALA A 211 -7.18 17.75 6.30
N GLY A 212 -8.46 17.78 5.93
CA GLY A 212 -9.09 18.89 5.21
C GLY A 212 -8.98 18.79 3.68
N ASN A 213 -8.70 17.59 3.15
CA ASN A 213 -8.69 17.25 1.73
C ASN A 213 -9.92 16.45 1.30
#